data_AF-X1LV48-F1
#
_entry.id   AF-X1LV48-F1
#
_cell.length_a   1.000
_cell.length_b   1.000
_cell.length_c   1.000
_cell.angle_alpha   90.00
_cell.angle_beta   90.00
_cell.angle_gamma   90.00
#
_symmetry.space_group_name_H-M   'P 1'
#
loop_
_entity.id
_entity.type
_entity.pdbx_description
1 polymer ?
#
loop_
_entity_poly.entity_id
_entity_poly.type
_entity_poly.pdbx_seq_one_letter_code
_entity_poly.pdbx_strand_id
1 'polypeptide(L)'
;TKYRELIKRDFDELVFNYLVRNKKSTIILSGSFIEALFTYYCERKRIKTISYTLNTKKINKDLYDCTLADFLNYFELQRGFKRVIVYIGNLSRVYRNFIHPGNEIKNKERLEKSKVELCFNAVLEITRYILK
;
A
#
# COMPACT_ATOMS: atom_id res chain seq x y z
N THR A 1 19.89 -7.01 -5.85
CA THR A 1 19.69 -6.21 -4.62
C THR A 1 18.60 -6.85 -3.79
N LYS A 2 18.69 -6.76 -2.45
CA LYS A 2 17.73 -7.31 -1.48
C LYS A 2 16.24 -7.10 -1.85
N TYR A 3 15.91 -5.93 -2.40
CA TYR A 3 14.53 -5.60 -2.80
C TYR A 3 14.04 -6.29 -4.07
N ARG A 4 14.94 -6.65 -5.00
CA ARG A 4 14.51 -7.25 -6.27
C ARG A 4 13.84 -8.60 -6.04
N GLU A 5 14.43 -9.42 -5.16
CA GLU A 5 13.89 -10.74 -4.82
C GLU A 5 12.61 -10.63 -4.00
N LEU A 6 12.58 -9.71 -3.01
CA LEU A 6 11.40 -9.44 -2.20
C LEU A 6 10.22 -8.97 -3.05
N ILE A 7 10.43 -7.95 -3.90
CA ILE A 7 9.39 -7.40 -4.78
C ILE A 7 8.91 -8.49 -5.76
N LYS A 8 9.82 -9.28 -6.34
CA LYS A 8 9.41 -10.35 -7.26
C LYS A 8 8.57 -11.40 -6.54
N ARG A 9 9.02 -11.90 -5.40
CA ARG A 9 8.29 -12.90 -4.60
C ARG A 9 6.90 -12.42 -4.23
N ASP A 10 6.79 -11.22 -3.67
CA ASP A 10 5.52 -10.70 -3.16
C ASP A 10 4.55 -10.37 -4.31
N PHE A 11 5.08 -9.93 -5.46
CA PHE A 11 4.28 -9.73 -6.66
C PHE A 11 3.76 -11.05 -7.23
N ASP A 12 4.60 -12.07 -7.35
CA ASP A 12 4.22 -13.40 -7.82
C ASP A 12 3.12 -14.01 -6.92
N GLU A 13 3.24 -13.86 -5.59
CA GLU A 13 2.24 -14.31 -4.63
C GLU A 13 0.91 -13.55 -4.75
N LEU A 14 0.97 -12.22 -4.93
CA LEU A 14 -0.22 -11.39 -5.17
C LEU A 14 -0.93 -11.79 -6.45
N VAL A 15 -0.19 -11.96 -7.55
CA VAL A 15 -0.75 -12.37 -8.86
C VAL A 15 -1.41 -13.73 -8.74
N PHE A 16 -0.76 -14.70 -8.11
CA PHE A 16 -1.35 -16.02 -7.87
C PHE A 16 -2.69 -15.91 -7.14
N ASN A 17 -2.72 -15.19 -6.01
CA ASN A 17 -3.94 -15.02 -5.22
C ASN A 17 -5.06 -14.30 -5.99
N TYR A 18 -4.71 -13.33 -6.83
CA TYR A 18 -5.66 -12.66 -7.71
C TYR A 18 -6.26 -13.62 -8.74
N LEU A 19 -5.42 -14.43 -9.41
CA LEU A 19 -5.86 -15.38 -10.45
C LEU A 19 -6.78 -16.47 -9.90
N VAL A 20 -6.46 -17.02 -8.72
CA VAL A 20 -7.30 -18.03 -8.05
C VAL A 20 -8.50 -17.43 -7.29
N ARG A 21 -8.72 -16.12 -7.40
CA ARG A 21 -9.86 -15.37 -6.83
C ARG A 21 -9.91 -15.35 -5.30
N ASN A 22 -8.76 -15.43 -4.63
CA ASN A 22 -8.63 -15.27 -3.18
C ASN A 22 -8.78 -13.79 -2.80
N LYS A 23 -10.04 -13.34 -2.62
CA LYS A 23 -10.38 -11.91 -2.46
C LYS A 23 -9.68 -11.24 -1.26
N LYS A 24 -9.79 -11.83 -0.06
CA LYS A 24 -9.18 -11.25 1.15
C LYS A 24 -7.66 -11.19 1.02
N SER A 25 -7.04 -12.30 0.63
CA SER A 25 -5.60 -12.38 0.43
C SER A 25 -5.11 -11.36 -0.58
N THR A 26 -5.80 -11.19 -1.72
CA THR A 26 -5.45 -10.19 -2.73
C THR A 26 -5.42 -8.78 -2.14
N ILE A 27 -6.40 -8.41 -1.32
CA ILE A 27 -6.46 -7.07 -0.71
C ILE A 27 -5.35 -6.89 0.34
N ILE A 28 -5.13 -7.87 1.20
CA ILE A 28 -4.06 -7.83 2.21
C ILE A 28 -2.70 -7.69 1.53
N LEU A 29 -2.41 -8.58 0.57
CA LEU A 29 -1.16 -8.61 -0.17
C LEU A 29 -0.98 -7.33 -1.00
N SER A 30 -2.04 -6.76 -1.57
CA SER A 30 -1.95 -5.47 -2.28
C SER A 30 -1.48 -4.34 -1.35
N GLY A 31 -2.05 -4.25 -0.16
CA GLY A 31 -1.63 -3.23 0.82
C GLY A 31 -0.19 -3.42 1.29
N SER A 32 0.19 -4.67 1.59
CA SER A 32 1.56 -5.01 2.00
C SER A 32 2.59 -4.75 0.89
N PHE A 33 2.25 -5.09 -0.36
CA PHE A 33 3.13 -4.87 -1.49
C PHE A 33 3.35 -3.38 -1.78
N ILE A 34 2.30 -2.55 -1.68
CA ILE A 34 2.43 -1.09 -1.82
C ILE A 34 3.34 -0.52 -0.73
N GLU A 35 3.24 -1.01 0.50
CA GLU A 35 4.13 -0.63 1.60
C GLU A 35 5.59 -0.97 1.25
N ALA A 36 5.87 -2.18 0.77
CA ALA A 36 7.20 -2.59 0.33
C ALA A 36 7.73 -1.71 -0.82
N LEU A 37 6.89 -1.35 -1.79
CA LEU A 37 7.27 -0.44 -2.88
C LEU A 37 7.60 0.97 -2.38
N PHE A 38 6.83 1.50 -1.42
CA PHE A 38 7.08 2.81 -0.81
C PHE A 38 8.36 2.82 0.02
N THR A 39 8.61 1.76 0.79
CA THR A 39 9.89 1.56 1.49
C THR A 39 11.05 1.58 0.50
N TYR A 40 10.95 0.79 -0.58
CA TYR A 40 11.97 0.76 -1.63
C TYR A 40 12.20 2.13 -2.28
N TYR A 41 11.13 2.86 -2.59
CA TYR A 41 11.22 4.20 -3.16
C TYR A 41 11.97 5.17 -2.22
N CYS A 42 11.63 5.17 -0.93
CA CYS A 42 12.29 5.99 0.07
C CYS A 42 13.77 5.65 0.24
N GLU A 43 14.13 4.36 0.26
CA GLU A 43 15.53 3.95 0.32
C GLU A 43 16.34 4.40 -0.89
N ARG A 44 15.80 4.27 -2.11
CA ARG A 44 16.45 4.79 -3.33
C ARG A 44 16.70 6.29 -3.25
N LYS A 45 15.84 7.02 -2.54
CA LYS A 45 15.96 8.46 -2.29
C LYS A 45 16.78 8.80 -1.04
N ARG A 46 17.36 7.80 -0.37
CA ARG A 46 18.13 7.94 0.89
C ARG A 46 17.32 8.55 2.05
N ILE A 47 16.00 8.38 2.02
CA ILE A 47 15.11 8.81 3.09
C ILE A 47 15.12 7.72 4.17
N LYS A 48 15.73 8.00 5.32
CA LYS A 48 15.81 7.04 6.44
C LYS A 48 14.69 7.20 7.47
N THR A 49 13.99 8.33 7.41
CA THR A 49 13.05 8.72 8.46
C THR A 49 11.86 9.40 7.82
N ILE A 50 10.66 8.98 8.22
CA ILE A 50 9.39 9.50 7.74
C ILE A 50 8.81 10.43 8.80
N SER A 51 8.65 11.71 8.42
CA SER A 51 8.12 12.76 9.28
C SER A 51 6.90 13.41 8.65
N TYR A 52 5.79 13.45 9.38
CA TYR A 52 4.55 14.11 8.94
C TYR A 52 3.77 14.65 10.14
N THR A 53 2.83 15.55 9.89
CA THR A 53 1.94 16.08 10.93
C THR A 53 0.55 15.48 10.77
N LEU A 54 0.01 14.93 11.86
CA LEU A 54 -1.35 14.39 11.91
C LEU A 54 -2.10 15.05 13.08
N ASN A 55 -3.20 15.74 12.79
CA ASN A 55 -4.04 16.42 13.79
C ASN A 55 -3.21 17.22 14.81
N THR A 56 -2.31 18.09 14.33
CA THR A 56 -1.35 18.91 15.09
C THR A 56 -0.17 18.17 15.74
N LYS A 57 -0.19 16.83 15.81
CA LYS A 57 0.93 16.05 16.34
C LYS A 57 1.96 15.78 15.25
N LYS A 58 3.22 16.12 15.53
CA LYS A 58 4.35 15.70 14.69
C LYS A 58 4.67 14.23 14.95
N ILE A 59 4.61 13.41 13.91
CA ILE A 59 5.02 12.01 13.94
C ILE A 59 6.37 11.89 13.25
N ASN A 60 7.25 11.11 13.86
CA ASN A 60 8.56 10.81 13.33
C ASN A 60 8.86 9.31 13.54
N LYS A 61 9.16 8.58 12.47
CA LYS A 61 9.40 7.14 12.49
C LYS A 61 10.60 6.76 11.63
N ASP A 62 11.33 5.72 12.05
CA ASP A 62 12.29 5.06 11.17
C ASP A 62 11.58 4.47 9.96
N LEU A 63 12.25 4.47 8.80
CA LEU A 63 11.69 3.98 7.55
C LEU A 63 11.13 2.55 7.69
N TYR A 64 11.82 1.67 8.41
CA TYR A 64 11.44 0.26 8.51
C TYR A 64 10.29 0.01 9.50
N ASP A 65 9.97 0.99 10.35
CA ASP A 65 8.85 0.96 11.28
C ASP A 65 7.58 1.62 10.70
N CYS A 66 7.63 2.04 9.43
CA CYS A 66 6.53 2.72 8.77
C CYS A 66 5.50 1.75 8.22
N THR A 67 4.24 2.07 8.46
CA THR A 67 3.08 1.44 7.83
C THR A 67 2.68 2.17 6.55
N LEU A 68 1.82 1.56 5.74
CA LEU A 68 1.20 2.19 4.58
C LEU A 68 0.54 3.53 4.93
N ALA A 69 -0.04 3.68 6.13
CA ALA A 69 -0.62 4.94 6.56
C ALA A 69 0.45 6.02 6.77
N ASP A 70 1.60 5.68 7.34
CA ASP A 70 2.71 6.62 7.55
C ASP A 70 3.20 7.17 6.21
N PHE A 71 3.40 6.28 5.21
CA PHE A 71 3.81 6.67 3.86
C PHE A 71 2.80 7.56 3.16
N LEU A 72 1.51 7.24 3.23
CA LEU A 72 0.47 8.01 2.57
C LEU A 72 0.37 9.43 3.14
N ASN A 73 0.43 9.58 4.47
CA ASN A 73 0.46 10.91 5.10
C ASN A 73 1.73 11.69 4.74
N TYR A 74 2.88 11.01 4.69
CA TYR A 74 4.14 11.63 4.29
C TYR A 74 4.10 12.13 2.85
N PHE A 75 3.68 11.29 1.90
CA PHE A 75 3.63 11.67 0.49
C PHE A 75 2.56 12.70 0.17
N GLU A 76 1.48 12.76 0.94
CA GLU A 76 0.46 13.81 0.79
C GLU A 76 1.03 15.22 1.04
N LEU A 77 2.01 15.35 1.94
CA LEU A 77 2.68 16.61 2.27
C LEU A 77 3.87 16.92 1.34
N GLN A 78 4.35 15.94 0.57
CA GLN A 78 5.52 16.09 -0.30
C GLN A 78 5.11 16.51 -1.72
N ARG A 79 5.58 17.69 -2.16
CA ARG A 79 5.29 18.21 -3.52
C ARG A 79 5.87 17.36 -4.66
N GLY A 80 6.80 16.44 -4.37
CA GLY A 80 7.51 15.64 -5.37
C GLY A 80 6.92 14.26 -5.66
N PHE A 81 5.89 13.80 -4.94
CA PHE A 81 5.25 12.52 -5.19
C PHE A 81 3.93 12.72 -5.92
N LYS A 82 3.67 11.94 -6.97
CA LYS A 82 2.48 12.14 -7.80
C LYS A 82 1.22 11.90 -6.96
N ARG A 83 0.41 12.95 -6.75
CA ARG A 83 -0.78 12.92 -5.88
C ARG A 83 -1.74 11.78 -6.19
N VAL A 84 -1.88 11.41 -7.46
CA VAL A 84 -2.72 10.26 -7.88
C VAL A 84 -2.26 8.93 -7.28
N ILE A 85 -0.94 8.73 -7.11
CA ILE A 85 -0.36 7.52 -6.52
C ILE A 85 -0.69 7.44 -5.03
N VAL A 86 -0.76 8.60 -4.34
CA VAL A 86 -1.22 8.70 -2.95
C VAL A 86 -2.70 8.33 -2.83
N TYR A 87 -3.56 8.86 -3.71
CA TYR A 87 -4.99 8.50 -3.69
C TYR A 87 -5.23 7.01 -3.96
N ILE A 88 -4.51 6.46 -4.94
CA ILE A 88 -4.58 5.04 -5.30
C ILE A 88 -4.07 4.16 -4.15
N GLY A 89 -2.99 4.54 -3.47
CA GLY A 89 -2.52 3.81 -2.28
C GLY A 89 -3.50 3.90 -1.10
N ASN A 90 -4.18 5.04 -0.93
CA ASN A 90 -5.23 5.20 0.08
C ASN A 90 -6.42 4.26 -0.17
N LEU A 91 -6.81 4.00 -1.42
CA LEU A 91 -7.86 3.02 -1.74
C LEU A 91 -7.50 1.63 -1.20
N SER A 92 -6.27 1.16 -1.45
CA SER A 92 -5.80 -0.13 -0.93
C SER A 92 -5.80 -0.17 0.61
N ARG A 93 -5.42 0.93 1.28
CA ARG A 93 -5.51 1.04 2.75
C ARG A 93 -6.95 0.93 3.24
N VAL A 94 -7.87 1.66 2.61
CA VAL A 94 -9.29 1.66 2.95
C VAL A 94 -9.88 0.26 2.82
N TYR A 95 -9.64 -0.42 1.71
CA TYR A 95 -10.14 -1.79 1.51
C TYR A 95 -9.47 -2.83 2.42
N ARG A 96 -8.18 -2.68 2.76
CA ARG A 96 -7.54 -3.51 3.80
C ARG A 96 -8.22 -3.33 5.16
N ASN A 97 -8.63 -2.11 5.49
CA ASN A 97 -9.35 -1.88 6.74
C ASN A 97 -10.76 -2.49 6.73
N PHE A 98 -11.42 -2.53 5.57
CA PHE A 98 -12.76 -3.11 5.43
C PHE A 98 -12.81 -4.62 5.67
N ILE A 99 -11.73 -5.34 5.36
CA ILE A 99 -11.64 -6.79 5.54
C ILE A 99 -11.25 -7.21 6.97
N HIS A 100 -11.19 -6.26 7.91
CA HIS A 100 -11.07 -6.61 9.32
C HIS A 100 -12.40 -7.21 9.83
N PRO A 101 -12.37 -8.32 10.58
CA PRO A 101 -13.58 -9.01 11.03
C PRO A 101 -14.61 -8.10 11.72
N GLY A 102 -14.15 -7.16 12.57
CA GLY A 102 -15.04 -6.21 13.25
C GLY A 102 -15.78 -5.27 12.29
N ASN A 103 -15.15 -4.85 11.19
CA ASN A 103 -15.78 -4.02 10.17
C ASN A 103 -16.74 -4.83 9.29
N GLU A 104 -16.40 -6.08 8.98
CA GLU A 104 -17.29 -6.99 8.24
C GLU A 104 -18.58 -7.26 9.02
N ILE A 105 -18.48 -7.52 10.32
CA ILE A 105 -19.63 -7.73 11.20
C ILE A 105 -20.50 -6.47 11.29
N LYS A 106 -19.87 -5.30 11.47
CA LYS A 106 -20.58 -4.03 11.65
C LYS A 106 -21.28 -3.54 10.38
N ASN A 107 -20.58 -3.60 9.24
CA ASN A 107 -21.05 -2.98 8.00
C ASN A 107 -21.77 -3.96 7.07
N LYS A 108 -21.71 -5.28 7.35
CA LYS A 108 -22.30 -6.37 6.53
C LYS A 108 -21.92 -6.29 5.05
N GLU A 109 -20.83 -5.59 4.74
CA GLU A 109 -20.47 -5.23 3.39
C GLU A 109 -19.74 -6.39 2.72
N ARG A 110 -20.16 -6.76 1.50
CA ARG A 110 -19.52 -7.86 0.78
C ARG A 110 -18.25 -7.40 0.07
N LEU A 111 -17.28 -8.29 0.06
CA LEU A 111 -16.09 -8.19 -0.78
C LEU A 111 -16.45 -8.54 -2.22
N GLU A 112 -16.80 -7.50 -2.96
CA GLU A 112 -17.10 -7.60 -4.38
C GLU A 112 -15.84 -7.68 -5.22
N LYS A 113 -15.99 -8.24 -6.42
CA LYS A 113 -14.89 -8.40 -7.38
C LYS A 113 -14.27 -7.05 -7.76
N SER A 114 -15.11 -6.02 -7.93
CA SER A 114 -14.70 -4.64 -8.22
C SER A 114 -13.70 -4.08 -7.21
N LYS A 115 -13.92 -4.30 -5.90
CA LYS A 115 -13.02 -3.85 -4.83
C LYS A 115 -11.65 -4.54 -4.88
N VAL A 116 -11.65 -5.83 -5.22
CA VAL A 116 -10.41 -6.62 -5.38
C VAL A 116 -9.63 -6.13 -6.62
N GLU A 117 -10.32 -5.91 -7.73
CA GLU A 117 -9.73 -5.38 -8.96
C GLU A 117 -9.12 -3.99 -8.75
N LEU A 118 -9.78 -3.12 -7.98
CA LEU A 118 -9.24 -1.81 -7.62
C LEU A 118 -7.92 -1.92 -6.86
N CYS A 119 -7.82 -2.81 -5.86
CA CYS A 119 -6.59 -3.01 -5.09
C CYS A 119 -5.46 -3.58 -5.96
N PHE A 120 -5.76 -4.54 -6.82
CA PHE A 120 -4.78 -5.12 -7.73
C PHE A 120 -4.29 -4.12 -8.78
N ASN A 121 -5.20 -3.36 -9.39
CA ASN A 121 -4.84 -2.31 -10.35
C ASN A 121 -4.06 -1.17 -9.70
N ALA A 122 -4.36 -0.85 -8.43
CA ALA A 122 -3.58 0.09 -7.64
C ALA A 122 -2.12 -0.36 -7.55
N VAL A 123 -1.88 -1.64 -7.24
CA VAL A 123 -0.52 -2.21 -7.24
C VAL A 123 0.17 -2.04 -8.59
N LEU A 124 -0.49 -2.40 -9.69
CA LEU A 124 0.10 -2.28 -11.02
C LEU A 124 0.52 -0.84 -11.35
N GLU A 125 -0.33 0.14 -11.04
CA GLU A 125 -0.07 1.54 -11.33
C GLU A 125 1.08 2.11 -10.48
N ILE A 126 1.09 1.78 -9.17
CA ILE A 126 2.16 2.20 -8.26
C ILE A 126 3.50 1.54 -8.64
N THR A 127 3.47 0.27 -9.01
CA THR A 127 4.66 -0.48 -9.47
C THR A 127 5.26 0.18 -10.70
N ARG A 128 4.44 0.49 -11.70
CA ARG A 128 4.88 1.20 -12.92
C ARG A 128 5.45 2.57 -12.61
N TYR A 129 4.94 3.28 -11.60
CA TYR A 129 5.48 4.58 -11.22
C TYR A 129 6.85 4.47 -10.53
N ILE A 130 7.04 3.49 -9.65
CA ILE A 130 8.24 3.36 -8.81
C ILE A 130 9.39 2.63 -9.50
N LEU A 131 9.07 1.65 -10.36
CA LEU A 131 10.07 0.81 -11.04
C LEU A 131 10.44 1.29 -12.45
N LYS A 132 9.81 2.37 -12.95
CA LYS A 132 10.35 3.13 -14.09
C LYS A 132 11.71 3.72 -13.73
#